data_AF-A0A5R8WWL4-F1
#
_entry.id   AF-A0A5R8WWL4-F1
#
_cell.length_a   1.000
_cell.length_b   1.000
_cell.length_c   1.000
_cell.angle_alpha   90.00
_cell.angle_beta   90.00
_cell.angle_gamma   90.00
#
_symmetry.space_group_name_H-M   'P 1'
#
loop_
_entity.id
_entity.type
_entity.pdbx_description
1 polymer ?
#
loop_
_entity_poly.entity_id
_entity_poly.type
_entity_poly.pdbx_seq_one_letter_code
_entity_poly.pdbx_strand_id
1 'polypeptide(L)'
;MLLALLLSENTPIALAGFILLLLPLLLIVLLPCYLLTRAGASSKSIVLALVLAALPIWLGQGLASELGGLAALFSFLPLALVFVNLARSANKG
;
A
#
# COMPACT_ATOMS: atom_id res chain seq x y z
N MET A 1 24.16 5.63 -10.18
CA MET A 1 24.05 6.73 -11.16
C MET A 1 22.65 7.36 -11.16
N LEU A 2 21.57 6.57 -11.20
CA LEU A 2 20.18 7.04 -11.00
C LEU A 2 19.96 7.80 -9.67
N LEU A 3 20.56 7.30 -8.57
CA LEU A 3 20.50 7.97 -7.26
C LEU A 3 21.18 9.36 -7.24
N ALA A 4 22.24 9.53 -8.03
CA ALA A 4 22.96 10.81 -8.15
C ALA A 4 22.21 11.80 -9.05
N LEU A 5 21.48 11.30 -10.06
CA LEU A 5 20.55 12.10 -10.87
C LEU A 5 19.31 12.53 -10.09
N LEU A 6 18.83 11.70 -9.15
CA LEU A 6 17.75 12.05 -8.23
C LEU A 6 18.15 13.14 -7.23
N LEU A 7 19.43 13.18 -6.82
CA LEU A 7 19.99 14.17 -5.87
C LEU A 7 20.34 15.53 -6.51
N SER A 8 20.32 15.64 -7.83
CA SER A 8 20.72 16.83 -8.60
C SER A 8 19.51 17.72 -8.91
N GLU A 9 19.31 18.79 -8.13
CA GLU A 9 18.38 19.94 -8.35
C GLU A 9 16.87 19.65 -8.54
N ASN A 10 16.47 18.42 -8.87
CA ASN A 10 15.10 17.96 -9.12
C ASN A 10 14.55 17.08 -7.99
N THR A 11 15.29 16.90 -6.90
CA THR A 11 14.92 16.10 -5.71
C THR A 11 13.50 16.34 -5.23
N PRO A 12 13.04 17.57 -4.96
CA PRO A 12 11.69 17.80 -4.46
C PRO A 12 10.63 17.52 -5.52
N ILE A 13 10.91 17.70 -6.81
CA ILE A 13 9.97 17.43 -7.90
C ILE A 13 9.83 15.93 -8.14
N ALA A 14 10.93 15.18 -8.10
CA ALA A 14 10.91 13.72 -8.21
C ALA A 14 10.24 13.09 -6.98
N LEU A 15 10.51 13.61 -5.78
CA LEU A 15 9.85 13.19 -4.54
C LEU A 15 8.35 13.56 -4.56
N ALA A 16 7.99 14.75 -5.05
CA ALA A 16 6.60 15.19 -5.19
C ALA A 16 5.85 14.36 -6.24
N GLY A 17 6.47 14.09 -7.39
CA GLY A 17 5.92 13.20 -8.42
C GLY A 17 5.73 11.79 -7.87
N PHE A 18 6.68 11.30 -7.09
CA PHE A 18 6.59 10.01 -6.41
C PHE A 18 5.44 9.94 -5.40
N ILE A 19 5.30 10.95 -4.53
CA ILE A 19 4.19 11.06 -3.58
C ILE A 19 2.85 11.19 -4.32
N LEU A 20 2.79 12.01 -5.36
CA LEU A 20 1.58 12.23 -6.17
C LEU A 20 1.15 10.98 -6.94
N LEU A 21 2.05 10.04 -7.23
CA LEU A 21 1.74 8.81 -7.95
C LEU A 21 1.43 7.65 -6.97
N LEU A 22 2.18 7.57 -5.86
CA LEU A 22 1.94 6.55 -4.82
C LEU A 22 0.67 6.81 -4.02
N LEU A 23 0.40 8.05 -3.63
CA LEU A 23 -0.74 8.39 -2.77
C LEU A 23 -2.09 7.96 -3.39
N PRO A 24 -2.42 8.28 -4.66
CA PRO A 24 -3.65 7.82 -5.28
C PRO A 24 -3.66 6.30 -5.47
N LEU A 25 -2.52 5.68 -5.82
CA LEU A 25 -2.42 4.22 -5.91
C LEU A 25 -2.73 3.55 -4.57
N LEU A 26 -2.20 4.12 -3.48
CA LEU A 26 -2.45 3.67 -2.12
C LEU A 26 -3.93 3.82 -1.75
N LEU A 27 -4.55 4.96 -2.06
CA LEU A 27 -5.96 5.22 -1.82
C LEU A 27 -6.88 4.28 -2.61
N ILE A 28 -6.55 4.03 -3.88
CA ILE A 28 -7.29 3.11 -4.77
C ILE A 28 -7.30 1.69 -4.20
N VAL A 29 -6.26 1.27 -3.47
CA VAL A 29 -6.20 -0.07 -2.87
C VAL A 29 -6.74 -0.07 -1.44
N LEU A 30 -6.44 0.93 -0.63
CA LEU A 30 -6.85 1.01 0.78
C LEU A 30 -8.37 1.08 0.94
N LEU A 31 -9.05 1.90 0.12
CA LEU A 31 -10.50 2.06 0.20
C LEU A 31 -11.26 0.73 -0.03
N PRO A 32 -11.02 -0.01 -1.13
CA PRO A 32 -11.65 -1.32 -1.31
C PRO A 32 -11.21 -2.34 -0.27
N CYS A 33 -9.94 -2.35 0.17
CA CYS A 33 -9.51 -3.23 1.28
C CYS A 33 -10.30 -2.96 2.56
N TYR A 34 -10.56 -1.69 2.89
CA TYR A 34 -11.39 -1.31 4.03
C TYR A 34 -12.83 -1.83 3.88
N LEU A 35 -13.47 -1.56 2.74
CA LEU A 35 -14.85 -1.95 2.48
C LEU A 35 -15.04 -3.47 2.52
N LEU A 36 -14.06 -4.21 2.00
CA LEU A 36 -14.09 -5.66 1.92
C LEU A 36 -13.78 -6.36 3.25
N THR A 37 -13.24 -5.66 4.23
CA THR A 37 -12.89 -6.20 5.56
C THR A 37 -13.67 -5.59 6.71
N ARG A 38 -14.73 -4.82 6.41
CA ARG A 38 -15.64 -4.28 7.43
C ARG A 38 -16.24 -5.38 8.29
N ALA A 39 -16.66 -5.04 9.51
CA ALA A 39 -17.33 -5.98 10.40
C ALA A 39 -18.54 -6.63 9.71
N GLY A 40 -18.64 -7.96 9.77
CA GLY A 40 -19.68 -8.74 9.08
C GLY A 40 -19.41 -9.00 7.59
N ALA A 41 -18.20 -8.72 7.08
CA ALA A 41 -17.80 -9.12 5.73
C ALA A 41 -17.77 -10.65 5.58
N SER A 42 -18.17 -11.14 4.40
CA SER A 42 -18.11 -12.57 4.09
C SER A 42 -16.66 -13.05 3.95
N SER A 43 -16.42 -14.33 4.18
CA SER A 43 -15.08 -14.93 4.01
C SER A 43 -14.51 -14.70 2.60
N LYS A 44 -15.36 -14.70 1.57
CA LYS A 44 -14.96 -14.40 0.17
C LYS A 44 -14.47 -12.96 0.01
N SER A 45 -15.13 -12.01 0.66
CA SER A 45 -14.74 -10.59 0.68
C SER A 45 -13.38 -10.40 1.34
N ILE A 46 -13.14 -11.09 2.45
CA ILE A 46 -11.85 -11.05 3.17
C ILE A 46 -10.72 -11.62 2.31
N VAL A 47 -10.94 -12.75 1.65
CA VAL A 47 -9.95 -13.35 0.72
C VAL A 47 -9.63 -12.37 -0.42
N LEU A 48 -10.65 -11.74 -1.01
CA LEU A 48 -10.45 -10.74 -2.06
C LEU A 48 -9.64 -9.54 -1.54
N ALA A 49 -9.91 -9.06 -0.33
CA ALA A 49 -9.14 -7.97 0.28
C ALA A 49 -7.67 -8.33 0.48
N LEU A 50 -7.37 -9.55 0.92
CA LEU A 50 -6.00 -10.04 1.08
C LEU A 50 -5.26 -10.10 -0.26
N VAL A 51 -5.91 -10.57 -1.32
CA VAL A 51 -5.34 -10.58 -2.68
C VAL A 51 -5.07 -9.16 -3.16
N LEU A 52 -6.02 -8.25 -2.95
CA LEU A 52 -5.87 -6.84 -3.32
C LEU A 52 -4.76 -6.15 -2.53
N ALA A 53 -4.60 -6.49 -1.25
CA ALA A 53 -3.55 -5.95 -0.38
C ALA A 53 -2.15 -6.49 -0.68
N ALA A 54 -2.03 -7.65 -1.34
CA ALA A 54 -0.74 -8.20 -1.78
C ALA A 54 -0.21 -7.53 -3.04
N LEU A 55 -1.09 -6.92 -3.85
CA LEU A 55 -0.75 -6.28 -5.12
C LEU A 55 0.30 -5.16 -4.96
N PRO A 56 0.16 -4.23 -3.98
CA PRO A 56 1.17 -3.21 -3.72
C PRO A 56 2.50 -3.75 -3.19
N ILE A 57 2.50 -4.90 -2.51
CA ILE A 57 3.73 -5.58 -2.05
C ILE A 57 4.48 -6.12 -3.25
N TRP A 58 3.79 -6.79 -4.18
CA TRP A 58 4.40 -7.29 -5.40
C TRP A 58 4.94 -6.16 -6.29
N LEU A 59 4.16 -5.09 -6.50
CA LEU A 59 4.61 -3.90 -7.23
C LEU A 59 5.76 -3.19 -6.52
N GLY A 60 5.71 -3.12 -5.19
CA GLY A 60 6.74 -2.51 -4.36
C GLY A 60 8.08 -3.23 -4.43
N GLN A 61 8.10 -4.57 -4.55
CA GLN A 61 9.34 -5.34 -4.70
C GLN A 61 10.06 -5.02 -6.02
N GLY A 62 9.32 -4.85 -7.12
CA GLY A 62 9.89 -4.44 -8.41
C GLY A 62 10.48 -3.03 -8.39
N LEU A 63 10.05 -2.19 -7.46
CA LEU A 63 10.49 -0.81 -7.33
C LEU A 63 11.39 -0.56 -6.09
N ALA A 64 11.59 -1.56 -5.22
CA ALA A 64 12.33 -1.41 -3.97
C ALA A 64 13.81 -1.10 -4.19
N SER A 65 14.39 -1.55 -5.31
CA SER A 65 15.74 -1.22 -5.74
C SER A 65 15.90 0.25 -6.16
N GLU A 66 14.80 0.90 -6.57
CA GLU A 66 14.80 2.25 -7.15
C GLU A 66 14.36 3.32 -6.12
N LEU A 67 13.45 2.97 -5.22
CA LEU A 67 12.71 3.92 -4.39
C LEU A 67 13.15 3.99 -2.93
N GLY A 68 14.07 3.11 -2.51
CA GLY A 68 14.55 3.04 -1.14
C GLY A 68 13.54 2.45 -0.14
N GLY A 69 14.00 2.19 1.09
CA GLY A 69 13.26 1.40 2.08
C GLY A 69 11.91 1.98 2.54
N LEU A 70 11.71 3.31 2.46
CA LEU A 70 10.45 3.93 2.86
C LEU A 70 9.30 3.59 1.90
N ALA A 71 9.56 3.55 0.60
CA ALA A 71 8.57 3.14 -0.39
C ALA A 71 8.08 1.70 -0.16
N ALA A 72 8.99 0.82 0.25
CA ALA A 72 8.66 -0.56 0.59
C ALA A 72 7.71 -0.64 1.80
N LEU A 73 7.80 0.26 2.78
CA LEU A 73 6.88 0.29 3.92
C LEU A 73 5.44 0.63 3.48
N PHE A 74 5.27 1.56 2.54
CA PHE A 74 3.94 1.93 2.04
C PHE A 74 3.23 0.77 1.36
N SER A 75 3.97 -0.13 0.71
CA SER A 75 3.40 -1.34 0.11
C SER A 75 2.72 -2.28 1.11
N PHE A 76 3.09 -2.24 2.40
CA PHE A 76 2.48 -3.08 3.44
C PHE A 76 1.24 -2.46 4.10
N LEU A 77 0.96 -1.17 3.89
CA LEU A 77 -0.18 -0.47 4.52
C LEU A 77 -1.54 -1.16 4.26
N PRO A 78 -1.87 -1.59 3.03
CA PRO A 78 -3.14 -2.27 2.77
C PRO A 78 -3.27 -3.58 3.54
N LEU A 79 -2.17 -4.33 3.67
CA LEU A 79 -2.16 -5.58 4.42
C LEU A 79 -2.34 -5.34 5.92
N ALA A 80 -1.66 -4.33 6.47
CA ALA A 80 -1.85 -3.92 7.86
C ALA A 80 -3.29 -3.51 8.14
N LEU A 81 -3.92 -2.75 7.23
CA LEU A 81 -5.33 -2.35 7.33
C LEU A 81 -6.26 -3.58 7.40
N VAL A 82 -6.04 -4.57 6.52
CA VAL A 82 -6.82 -5.81 6.52
C VAL A 82 -6.70 -6.52 7.88
N PHE A 83 -5.48 -6.70 8.41
CA PHE A 83 -5.30 -7.36 9.71
C PHE A 83 -5.94 -6.58 10.87
N VAL A 84 -5.79 -5.26 10.90
CA VAL A 84 -6.43 -4.41 11.91
C VAL A 84 -7.94 -4.55 11.86
N ASN A 85 -8.55 -4.53 10.67
CA ASN A 85 -9.99 -4.68 10.52
C ASN A 85 -10.48 -6.07 10.94
N LEU A 86 -9.73 -7.13 10.61
CA LEU A 86 -10.04 -8.49 11.05
C LEU A 86 -9.97 -8.62 12.58
N ALA A 87 -8.90 -8.11 13.20
CA ALA A 87 -8.74 -8.11 14.66
C ALA A 87 -9.88 -7.32 15.35
N ARG A 88 -10.27 -6.17 14.80
CA ARG A 88 -11.42 -5.39 15.30
C ARG A 88 -12.74 -6.13 15.12
N SER A 89 -12.91 -6.89 14.04
CA SER A 89 -14.11 -7.68 13.83
C SER A 89 -14.19 -8.87 14.79
N ALA A 90 -13.06 -9.50 15.09
CA ALA A 90 -13.00 -10.61 16.06
C ALA A 90 -13.35 -10.17 17.48
N ASN A 91 -12.95 -8.97 17.90
CA ASN A 91 -13.28 -8.40 19.22
C ASN A 91 -14.73 -7.90 19.37
N LYS A 92 -15.51 -7.91 18.29
CA LYS A 92 -16.93 -7.52 18.30
C LYS A 92 -17.89 -8.72 18.25
N GLY A 93 -17.35 -9.94 18.09
CA GLY A 93 -18.09 -11.20 18.04
C GLY A 93 -18.23 -11.86 19.40
#